data_AF-A0A1G1Q7L4-F1
#
_entry.id   AF-A0A1G1Q7L4-F1
#
_cell.length_a   1.000
_cell.length_b   1.000
_cell.length_c   1.000
_cell.angle_alpha   90.00
_cell.angle_beta   90.00
_cell.angle_gamma   90.00
#
_symmetry.space_group_name_H-M   'P 1'
#
loop_
_entity.id
_entity.type
_entity.pdbx_description
1 polymer ?
#
loop_
_entity_poly.entity_id
_entity_poly.type
_entity_poly.pdbx_seq_one_letter_code
_entity_poly.pdbx_strand_id
1 'polypeptide(L)'
;MINYDKYQEEKFKKWEDACKCCGACCGTVDGDPCLHLIKQNNGKHFCEIYNARLGMRKTRSGKIFRCVEIRDIINKHWPGSNNCVYKIF
;
A
#
# COMPACT_ATOMS: atom_id res chain seq x y z
N MET A 1 -15.21 -28.95 -2.71
CA MET A 1 -14.95 -28.02 -1.59
C MET A 1 -14.05 -26.91 -2.09
N ILE A 2 -14.56 -25.68 -2.18
CA ILE A 2 -13.70 -24.52 -2.44
C ILE A 2 -12.84 -24.36 -1.19
N ASN A 3 -11.54 -24.51 -1.33
CA ASN A 3 -10.61 -24.28 -0.25
C ASN A 3 -10.62 -22.77 0.04
N TYR A 4 -11.31 -22.38 1.12
CA TYR A 4 -11.53 -20.98 1.50
C TYR A 4 -10.21 -20.21 1.57
N ASP A 5 -9.12 -20.88 1.98
CA ASP A 5 -7.78 -20.29 2.04
C ASP A 5 -7.23 -19.91 0.66
N LYS A 6 -7.43 -20.76 -0.35
CA LYS A 6 -7.06 -20.43 -1.74
C LYS A 6 -7.86 -19.25 -2.29
N TYR A 7 -9.17 -19.21 -2.00
CA TYR A 7 -10.01 -18.10 -2.42
C TYR A 7 -9.55 -16.77 -1.80
N GLN A 8 -9.19 -16.78 -0.52
CA GLN A 8 -8.63 -15.63 0.19
C GLN A 8 -7.29 -15.20 -0.42
N GLU A 9 -6.38 -16.14 -0.65
CA GLU A 9 -5.05 -15.88 -1.22
C GLU A 9 -5.11 -15.26 -2.64
N GLU A 10 -5.98 -15.79 -3.52
CA GLU A 10 -6.22 -15.21 -4.84
C GLU A 10 -6.78 -13.79 -4.76
N LYS A 11 -7.68 -13.53 -3.81
CA LYS A 11 -8.25 -12.20 -3.58
C LYS A 11 -7.20 -11.23 -3.06
N PHE A 12 -6.26 -11.68 -2.24
CA PHE A 12 -5.14 -10.86 -1.74
C PHE A 12 -4.20 -10.48 -2.86
N LYS A 13 -3.86 -11.43 -3.74
CA LYS A 13 -3.05 -11.16 -4.92
C LYS A 13 -3.71 -10.11 -5.82
N LYS A 14 -5.02 -10.27 -6.08
CA LYS A 14 -5.81 -9.27 -6.82
C LYS A 14 -5.81 -7.89 -6.18
N TRP A 15 -5.75 -7.81 -4.84
CA TRP A 15 -5.69 -6.54 -4.14
C TRP A 15 -4.37 -5.82 -4.28
N GLU A 16 -3.27 -6.56 -4.18
CA GLU A 16 -1.94 -6.01 -4.40
C GLU A 16 -1.71 -5.68 -5.88
N ASP A 17 -2.23 -6.49 -6.80
CA ASP A 17 -2.08 -6.32 -8.24
C ASP A 17 -2.83 -5.09 -8.77
N ALA A 18 -3.97 -4.72 -8.19
CA ALA A 18 -4.70 -3.51 -8.60
C ALA A 18 -4.25 -2.24 -7.84
N CYS A 19 -3.16 -2.32 -7.07
CA CYS A 19 -2.51 -1.12 -6.53
C CYS A 19 -2.17 -0.15 -7.67
N LYS A 20 -2.72 1.07 -7.61
CA LYS A 20 -2.49 2.11 -8.63
C LYS A 20 -1.14 2.82 -8.50
N CYS A 21 -0.28 2.39 -7.57
CA CYS A 21 0.99 3.06 -7.32
C CYS A 21 0.80 4.56 -7.01
N CYS A 22 -0.30 4.92 -6.33
CA CYS A 22 -0.65 6.31 -6.04
C CYS A 22 0.19 6.92 -4.91
N GLY A 23 0.90 6.10 -4.13
CA GLY A 23 1.72 6.53 -3.00
C GLY A 23 0.93 6.92 -1.75
N ALA A 24 -0.41 6.90 -1.80
CA ALA A 24 -1.25 7.30 -0.68
C ALA A 24 -1.00 6.43 0.57
N CYS A 25 -1.10 5.10 0.45
CA CYS A 25 -0.82 4.18 1.56
C CYS A 25 0.66 4.17 1.98
N CYS A 26 1.54 4.76 1.16
CA CYS A 26 2.97 4.88 1.42
C CYS A 26 3.35 6.23 2.04
N GLY A 27 2.38 7.09 2.39
CA GLY A 27 2.60 8.35 3.10
C GLY A 27 2.86 9.56 2.21
N THR A 28 2.68 9.48 0.88
CA THR A 28 2.83 10.66 0.00
C THR A 28 1.85 11.78 0.38
N VAL A 29 0.64 11.43 0.78
CA VAL A 29 -0.42 12.41 1.12
C VAL A 29 -0.13 13.14 2.43
N ASP A 30 0.59 12.50 3.36
CA ASP A 30 0.98 13.08 4.65
C ASP A 30 2.20 14.00 4.55
N GLY A 31 2.79 14.14 3.36
CA GLY A 31 4.04 14.88 3.15
C GLY A 31 5.29 14.17 3.70
N ASP A 32 5.15 12.99 4.28
CA ASP A 32 6.25 12.19 4.84
C ASP A 32 6.20 10.74 4.35
N PRO A 33 6.56 10.49 3.07
CA PRO A 33 6.48 9.16 2.49
C PRO A 33 7.52 8.21 3.06
N CYS A 34 7.28 6.92 2.84
CA CYS A 34 8.27 5.86 3.06
C CYS A 34 9.60 6.18 2.38
N LEU A 35 10.71 5.86 3.06
CA LEU A 35 12.07 6.05 2.53
C LEU A 35 12.26 5.39 1.16
N HIS A 36 11.68 4.21 0.98
CA HIS A 36 11.76 3.38 -0.22
C HIS A 36 10.72 3.75 -1.30
N LEU A 37 9.97 4.84 -1.11
CA LEU A 37 9.02 5.32 -2.10
C LEU A 37 9.72 6.23 -3.10
N ILE A 38 9.72 5.81 -4.37
CA ILE A 38 10.32 6.51 -5.49
C ILE A 38 9.21 7.12 -6.34
N LYS A 39 9.28 8.43 -6.58
CA LYS A 39 8.37 9.12 -7.50
C LYS A 39 8.87 8.93 -8.93
N GLN A 40 7.99 8.51 -9.83
CA GLN A 40 8.26 8.38 -11.25
C GLN A 40 7.83 9.63 -12.02
N ASN A 41 8.42 9.85 -13.21
CA ASN A 41 8.15 11.01 -14.05
C ASN A 41 6.70 11.10 -14.56
N ASN A 42 5.97 9.98 -14.56
CA ASN A 42 4.56 9.89 -14.94
C ASN A 42 3.58 10.22 -13.79
N GLY A 43 4.08 10.69 -12.64
CA GLY A 43 3.28 11.00 -11.46
C GLY A 43 2.91 9.80 -10.58
N LYS A 44 3.30 8.58 -10.96
CA LYS A 44 3.13 7.37 -10.13
C LYS A 44 4.27 7.22 -9.14
N HIS A 45 4.08 6.35 -8.15
CA HIS A 45 5.04 6.03 -7.11
C HIS A 45 5.35 4.53 -7.11
N PHE A 46 6.64 4.19 -7.05
CA PHE A 46 7.10 2.82 -7.00
C PHE A 46 7.77 2.54 -5.65
N CYS A 47 7.53 1.36 -5.10
CA CYS A 47 8.23 0.88 -3.91
C CYS A 47 9.34 -0.08 -4.35
N GLU A 48 10.59 0.32 -4.17
CA GLU A 48 11.75 -0.49 -4.59
C GLU A 48 11.87 -1.83 -3.85
N ILE A 49 11.35 -1.89 -2.62
CA ILE A 49 11.34 -3.09 -1.79
C ILE A 49 9.98 -3.78 -1.79
N TYR A 50 9.13 -3.62 -2.83
CA TYR A 50 7.73 -4.06 -2.78
C TYR A 50 7.55 -5.49 -2.24
N ASN A 51 8.33 -6.47 -2.74
CA ASN A 51 8.22 -7.86 -2.30
C ASN A 51 8.65 -8.09 -0.85
N ALA A 52 9.51 -7.22 -0.31
CA ALA A 52 9.97 -7.27 1.06
C ALA A 52 9.31 -6.19 1.94
N ARG A 53 8.31 -5.43 1.46
CA ARG A 53 7.85 -4.17 2.07
C ARG A 53 7.21 -4.34 3.44
N LEU A 54 6.60 -5.49 3.70
CA LEU A 54 5.82 -5.71 4.91
C LEU A 54 6.68 -5.62 6.17
N GLY A 55 6.07 -5.18 7.27
CA GLY A 55 6.75 -5.01 8.56
C GLY A 55 7.14 -3.56 8.87
N MET A 56 8.11 -3.39 9.77
CA MET A 56 8.53 -2.06 10.24
C MET A 56 9.32 -1.33 9.16
N ARG A 57 8.92 -0.09 8.88
CA ARG A 57 9.51 0.79 7.88
C ARG A 57 9.73 2.17 8.45
N LYS A 58 10.54 2.95 7.72
CA LYS A 58 10.94 4.30 8.09
C LYS A 58 10.48 5.28 7.01
N THR A 59 9.95 6.42 7.43
CA THR A 59 9.66 7.54 6.53
C THR A 59 10.92 8.37 6.26
N ARG A 60 10.85 9.33 5.34
CA ARG A 60 11.96 10.24 5.04
C ARG A 60 12.32 11.16 6.21
N SER A 61 11.34 11.57 7.03
CA SER A 61 11.60 12.32 8.26
C SER A 61 12.16 11.46 9.40
N GLY A 62 12.15 10.14 9.23
CA GLY A 62 12.68 9.17 10.19
C GLY A 62 11.66 8.53 11.12
N LYS A 63 10.36 8.83 10.96
CA LYS A 63 9.29 8.17 11.72
C LYS A 63 9.21 6.69 11.36
N ILE A 64 8.94 5.88 12.37
CA ILE A 64 8.77 4.43 12.21
C ILE A 64 7.28 4.12 12.08
N PHE A 65 6.90 3.33 11.08
CA PHE A 65 5.54 2.88 10.87
C PHE A 65 5.52 1.42 10.38
N ARG A 66 4.36 0.77 10.46
CA ARG A 66 4.20 -0.60 9.96
C ARG A 66 3.61 -0.57 8.56
N CYS A 67 4.38 -1.02 7.58
CA CYS A 67 3.86 -1.34 6.26
C CYS A 67 3.11 -2.69 6.33
N VAL A 68 1.92 -2.71 5.76
CA VAL A 68 0.95 -3.79 5.85
C VAL A 68 0.39 -4.09 4.48
N GLU A 69 -0.30 -5.22 4.35
CA GLU A 69 -1.00 -5.56 3.12
C GLU A 69 -2.17 -4.59 2.92
N ILE A 70 -2.55 -4.37 1.66
CA ILE A 70 -3.65 -3.48 1.29
C ILE A 70 -4.92 -3.90 2.03
N ARG A 71 -5.21 -5.21 2.13
CA ARG A 71 -6.37 -5.74 2.86
C ARG A 71 -6.50 -5.28 4.31
N ASP A 72 -5.38 -5.04 4.98
CA ASP A 72 -5.36 -4.68 6.40
C ASP A 72 -5.79 -3.23 6.62
N ILE A 73 -5.78 -2.42 5.55
CA ILE A 73 -6.03 -0.98 5.58
C ILE A 73 -7.18 -0.54 4.70
N ILE A 74 -7.65 -1.36 3.74
CA ILE A 74 -8.77 -0.98 2.85
C ILE A 74 -10.03 -0.60 3.61
N ASN A 75 -10.30 -1.22 4.75
CA ASN A 75 -11.50 -0.94 5.55
C ASN A 75 -11.25 0.05 6.70
N LYS A 76 -10.03 0.59 6.81
CA LYS A 76 -9.64 1.52 7.90
C LYS A 76 -9.58 2.95 7.41
N HIS A 77 -9.79 3.92 8.29
CA HIS A 77 -9.54 5.32 7.96
C HIS A 77 -8.05 5.64 8.08
N TRP A 78 -7.46 6.21 7.03
CA TRP A 78 -6.07 6.67 6.99
C TRP A 78 -5.92 7.81 5.97
N PRO A 79 -4.89 8.66 6.10
CA PRO A 79 -4.71 9.81 5.22
C PRO A 79 -4.49 9.41 3.75
N GLY A 80 -5.32 9.95 2.85
CA GLY A 80 -5.28 9.55 1.44
C GLY A 80 -6.00 8.23 1.13
N SER A 81 -6.74 7.67 2.09
CA SER A 81 -7.50 6.43 1.86
C SER A 81 -8.55 6.55 0.75
N ASN A 82 -9.07 7.76 0.48
CA ASN A 82 -9.95 8.05 -0.66
C ASN A 82 -9.26 7.86 -2.02
N ASN A 83 -7.92 7.87 -2.06
CA ASN A 83 -7.15 7.65 -3.28
C ASN A 83 -6.85 6.15 -3.51
N CYS A 84 -7.32 5.25 -2.63
CA CYS A 84 -7.18 3.81 -2.78
C CYS A 84 -8.28 3.26 -3.70
N VAL A 85 -7.92 2.44 -4.69
CA VAL A 85 -8.87 1.86 -5.65
C VAL A 85 -9.99 1.06 -5.00
N TYR A 86 -9.74 0.52 -3.80
CA TYR A 86 -10.71 -0.30 -3.07
C TYR A 86 -11.67 0.48 -2.16
N LYS A 87 -11.52 1.80 -2.06
CA LYS A 87 -12.38 2.68 -1.26
C LYS A 87 -13.26 3.62 -2.11
N ILE A 88 -13.26 3.42 -3.43
CA ILE A 88 -14.02 4.24 -4.38
C ILE A 88 -15.49 3.74 -4.50
N PHE A 89 -15.94 2.83 -3.62
CA PHE A 89 -17.31 2.31 -3.56
C PHE A 89 -17.88 2.43 -2.15
#